data_AF-A0A970XE02-F1
#
_entry.id   AF-A0A970XE02-F1
#
_cell.length_a   1.000
_cell.length_b   1.000
_cell.length_c   1.000
_cell.angle_alpha   90.00
_cell.angle_beta   90.00
_cell.angle_gamma   90.00
#
_symmetry.space_group_name_H-M   'P 1'
#
loop_
_entity.id
_entity.type
_entity.pdbx_description
1 polymer ?
#
loop_
_entity_poly.entity_id
_entity_poly.type
_entity_poly.pdbx_seq_one_letter_code
_entity_poly.pdbx_strand_id
1 'polypeptide(L)' 'EVCTPLRINYEILGNTDAYLHAHIIPRYDWEEDDLRKMPIWLYPPEYRTSPEFEFSETKHAELKWRLTEKLEELIK' A
#
# COMPACT_ATOMS: atom_id res chain seq x y z
N GLU A 1 10.22 6.88 -11.48
CA GLU A 1 9.30 5.91 -10.87
C GLU A 1 9.78 5.61 -9.46
N VAL A 2 8.89 5.53 -8.46
CA VAL A 2 9.28 5.35 -7.04
C VAL A 2 9.20 3.88 -6.64
N CYS A 3 8.09 3.23 -6.99
CA CYS A 3 7.86 1.80 -6.82
C CYS A 3 7.76 1.12 -8.19
N THR A 4 8.05 -0.18 -8.25
CA THR A 4 7.94 -1.01 -9.47
C THR A 4 7.00 -2.20 -9.23
N PRO A 5 5.70 -1.96 -9.03
CA PRO A 5 4.76 -3.05 -8.81
C PRO A 5 4.49 -3.82 -10.10
N LEU A 6 4.13 -5.10 -9.96
CA LEU A 6 3.58 -5.91 -11.05
C LEU A 6 2.22 -5.36 -11.53
N ARG A 7 1.41 -4.85 -10.59
CA ARG A 7 0.15 -4.15 -10.86
C ARG A 7 -0.26 -3.30 -9.67
N ILE A 8 -1.26 -2.44 -9.85
CA ILE A 8 -1.84 -1.62 -8.78
C ILE A 8 -3.31 -2.02 -8.58
N ASN A 9 -3.71 -2.25 -7.33
CA ASN A 9 -5.13 -2.32 -6.97
C ASN A 9 -5.61 -0.94 -6.50
N TYR A 10 -6.78 -0.54 -6.98
CA TYR A 10 -7.48 0.67 -6.58
C TYR A 10 -8.84 0.28 -6.01
N GLU A 11 -9.08 0.62 -4.75
CA GLU A 11 -10.27 0.18 -4.03
C GLU A 11 -10.94 1.37 -3.32
N ILE A 12 -12.23 1.59 -3.60
CA ILE A 12 -13.06 2.54 -2.86
C ILE A 12 -14.03 1.71 -2.01
N LEU A 13 -13.80 1.70 -0.70
CA LEU A 13 -14.61 0.97 0.28
C LEU A 13 -15.42 1.99 1.11
N GLY A 14 -15.46 1.83 2.44
CA GLY A 14 -16.21 2.73 3.33
C GLY A 14 -17.02 2.03 4.42
N ASN A 15 -16.73 0.76 4.73
CA ASN A 15 -17.45 0.03 5.79
C ASN A 15 -17.10 0.53 7.22
N THR A 16 -15.90 1.08 7.41
CA THR A 16 -15.40 1.51 8.74
C THR A 16 -15.40 3.03 8.88
N ASP A 17 -14.80 3.73 7.91
CA ASP A 17 -14.59 5.18 7.96
C ASP A 17 -15.62 5.93 7.11
N ALA A 18 -16.35 6.85 7.72
CA ALA A 18 -17.47 7.59 7.12
C ALA A 18 -17.04 8.84 6.30
N TYR A 19 -15.96 8.73 5.54
CA TYR A 19 -15.50 9.75 4.59
C TYR A 19 -15.04 9.07 3.30
N LEU A 20 -15.22 9.74 2.15
CA LEU A 20 -14.76 9.20 0.88
C LEU A 20 -13.23 9.11 0.87
N HIS A 21 -12.71 7.90 0.68
CA HIS A 21 -11.30 7.62 0.52
C HIS A 21 -11.10 6.45 -0.45
N ALA A 22 -9.91 6.37 -1.03
CA ALA A 22 -9.50 5.27 -1.88
C ALA A 22 -8.19 4.67 -1.35
N HIS A 23 -8.05 3.36 -1.47
CA HIS A 23 -6.80 2.65 -1.21
C HIS A 23 -6.08 2.40 -2.53
N ILE A 24 -4.80 2.76 -2.58
CA ILE A 24 -3.90 2.51 -3.71
C ILE A 24 -2.83 1.54 -3.24
N ILE A 25 -2.86 0.31 -3.77
CA ILE A 25 -2.06 -0.80 -3.22
C ILE A 25 -1.15 -1.34 -4.34
N PRO A 26 0.17 -1.09 -4.29
CA PRO A 26 1.12 -1.73 -5.19
C PRO A 26 1.21 -3.23 -4.88
N ARG A 27 1.09 -4.07 -5.91
CA ARG A 27 1.18 -5.53 -5.81
C ARG A 27 2.45 -6.02 -6.48
N TYR A 28 3.13 -6.99 -5.88
CA TYR A 28 4.44 -7.46 -6.28
C TYR A 28 4.44 -8.94 -6.64
N ASP A 29 5.48 -9.37 -7.35
CA ASP A 29 5.65 -10.73 -7.82
C ASP A 29 6.00 -11.72 -6.70
N TRP A 30 6.65 -11.24 -5.63
CA TRP A 30 7.04 -12.00 -4.46
C TRP A 30 5.89 -12.32 -3.49
N GLU A 31 4.71 -11.72 -3.66
CA GLU A 31 3.52 -12.08 -2.86
C GLU A 31 3.09 -13.52 -3.16
N GLU A 32 2.64 -14.24 -2.13
CA GLU A 32 2.08 -15.59 -2.27
C GLU A 32 0.95 -15.60 -3.31
N ASP A 33 1.00 -16.51 -4.28
CA ASP A 33 0.14 -16.39 -5.49
C ASP A 33 -1.37 -16.42 -5.18
N ASP A 34 -1.78 -17.23 -4.20
CA ASP A 34 -3.18 -17.36 -3.78
C ASP A 34 -3.70 -16.08 -3.11
N LEU A 35 -2.87 -15.40 -2.31
CA LEU A 35 -3.21 -14.11 -1.69
C LEU A 35 -3.06 -12.96 -2.69
N ARG A 36 -2.07 -13.08 -3.58
CA ARG A 36 -1.78 -12.08 -4.60
C ARG A 36 -3.01 -11.81 -5.45
N LYS A 37 -3.81 -12.82 -5.80
CA LYS A 37 -5.00 -12.64 -6.65
C LYS A 37 -6.22 -12.08 -5.90
N MET A 38 -6.13 -11.91 -4.58
CA MET A 38 -7.24 -11.46 -3.73
C MET A 38 -7.06 -10.00 -3.30
N PRO A 39 -8.15 -9.33 -2.86
CA PRO A 39 -8.05 -8.03 -2.18
C PRO A 39 -7.15 -8.13 -0.95
N ILE A 40 -6.37 -7.07 -0.67
CA ILE A 40 -5.42 -7.10 0.46
C ILE A 40 -6.15 -7.44 1.76
N TRP A 41 -7.39 -6.96 1.93
CA TRP A 41 -8.24 -7.16 3.12
C TRP A 41 -8.50 -8.62 3.50
N LEU A 42 -8.30 -9.57 2.58
CA LEU A 42 -8.44 -11.01 2.83
C LEU A 42 -7.14 -11.72 3.24
N TYR A 43 -6.03 -10.98 3.34
CA TYR A 43 -4.81 -11.50 3.95
C TYR A 43 -5.06 -11.82 5.42
N PRO A 44 -4.35 -12.82 5.99
CA PRO A 44 -4.43 -13.15 7.41
C PRO A 44 -4.35 -11.89 8.29
N PRO A 45 -5.27 -11.70 9.26
CA PRO A 45 -5.33 -10.48 10.06
C PRO A 45 -4.02 -10.11 10.76
N GLU A 46 -3.19 -11.11 11.05
CA GLU A 46 -1.89 -10.98 11.70
C GLU A 46 -0.93 -10.08 10.90
N TYR A 47 -1.02 -10.05 9.57
CA TYR A 47 -0.22 -9.14 8.74
C TYR A 47 -0.54 -7.66 9.00
N ARG A 48 -1.76 -7.33 9.45
CA ARG A 48 -2.16 -5.94 9.75
C ARG A 48 -1.78 -5.51 11.16
N THR A 49 -1.70 -6.45 12.08
CA THR A 49 -1.46 -6.18 13.50
C THR A 49 -0.04 -6.52 13.94
N SER A 50 0.77 -7.14 13.08
CA SER A 50 2.14 -7.52 13.41
C SER A 50 3.04 -6.27 13.57
N PRO A 51 3.78 -6.16 14.68
CA PRO A 51 4.78 -5.10 14.87
C PRO A 51 5.89 -5.11 13.80
N GLU A 52 6.10 -6.24 13.13
CA GLU A 52 7.10 -6.35 12.05
C GLU A 52 6.81 -5.40 10.88
N PHE A 53 5.53 -5.27 10.53
CA PHE A 53 5.01 -4.50 9.39
C PHE A 53 4.53 -3.11 9.80
N GLU A 54 4.66 -2.74 11.08
CA GLU A 54 4.31 -1.41 11.55
C GLU A 54 5.21 -0.35 10.88
N PHE A 55 4.61 0.81 10.63
CA PHE A 55 5.37 1.95 10.14
C PHE A 55 6.49 2.32 11.13
N SER A 56 7.61 2.73 10.56
CA SER A 56 8.77 3.19 11.31
C SER A 56 9.56 4.13 10.43
N GLU A 57 9.97 5.27 11.01
CA GLU A 57 10.80 6.25 10.31
C GLU A 57 12.12 5.63 9.84
N THR A 58 12.73 4.74 10.63
CA THR A 58 14.00 4.11 10.24
C THR A 58 13.88 3.20 9.01
N LYS A 59 12.71 2.57 8.81
CA LYS A 59 12.47 1.65 7.69
C LYS A 59 11.85 2.35 6.48
N HIS A 60 11.01 3.35 6.69
CA HIS A 60 10.07 3.83 5.66
C HIS A 60 10.22 5.31 5.28
N ALA A 61 11.05 6.09 5.99
CA ALA A 61 11.19 7.52 5.72
C ALA A 61 11.67 7.82 4.29
N GLU A 62 12.64 7.05 3.77
CA GLU A 62 13.17 7.25 2.42
C GLU A 62 12.09 7.04 1.35
N LEU A 63 11.32 5.94 1.46
CA LEU A 63 10.24 5.65 0.53
C LEU A 63 9.16 6.74 0.57
N LYS A 64 8.77 7.16 1.79
CA LYS A 64 7.82 8.25 1.99
C LYS A 64 8.30 9.55 1.33
N TRP A 65 9.57 9.94 1.54
CA TRP A 65 10.15 11.13 0.92
C TRP A 65 10.16 11.05 -0.61
N ARG A 66 10.59 9.93 -1.19
CA ARG A 66 10.60 9.73 -2.64
C ARG A 66 9.21 9.79 -3.26
N LEU A 67 8.20 9.26 -2.57
CA LEU A 67 6.79 9.36 -2.99
C LEU A 67 6.33 10.83 -2.98
N THR A 68 6.62 11.56 -1.91
CA THR A 68 6.27 12.98 -1.79
C THR A 68 6.89 13.81 -2.91
N GLU A 69 8.20 13.72 -3.14
CA GLU A 69 8.91 14.44 -4.21
C GLU A 69 8.29 14.16 -5.58
N LYS A 70 7.98 12.88 -5.85
CA LYS A 70 7.40 12.51 -7.16
C LYS A 70 5.98 13.03 -7.32
N LEU A 71 5.17 13.04 -6.26
CA LEU A 71 3.84 13.62 -6.30
C LEU A 71 3.89 15.13 -6.54
N GLU A 72 4.80 15.84 -5.86
CA GLU A 72 4.99 17.28 -6.06
C GLU A 72 5.48 17.62 -7.48
N GLU A 73 6.29 16.76 -8.10
CA GLU A 73 6.67 16.89 -9.51
C GLU A 73 5.47 16.76 -10.46
N LEU A 74 4.56 15.82 -10.18
CA LEU A 74 3.43 15.50 -11.07
C LEU A 74 2.21 16.42 -10.90
N ILE A 75 2.08 17.08 -9.75
CA ILE A 75 0.95 17.97 -9.44
C ILE A 75 1.25 19.42 -9.87
N LYS A 76 2.51 19.77 -10.14
CA LYS A 76 2.90 21.03 -10.79
C LYS A 76 2.45 21.08 -12.25
#